data_AF-A0AAQ3TZ71-F1
#
_entry.id   AF-A0AAQ3TZ71-F1
#
_cell.length_a   1.000
_cell.length_b   1.000
_cell.length_c   1.000
_cell.angle_alpha   90.00
_cell.angle_beta   90.00
_cell.angle_gamma   90.00
#
_symmetry.space_group_name_H-M   'P 1'
#
loop_
_entity.id
_entity.type
_entity.pdbx_description
1 polymer ?
#
loop_
_entity_poly.entity_id
_entity_poly.type
_entity_poly.pdbx_seq_one_letter_code
_entity_poly.pdbx_strand_id
1 'polypeptide(L)'
;MAFVRYRALPQGEVTVEEFRAWLAQFDTNRDGRISKEELQNALRSLDVWFAWWKARRGVRAADANRDGRVDGDDEVGRLFAYAQRNLHVKITQLGYY
;
A
#
# COMPACT_ATOMS: atom_id res chain seq x y z
N MET A 1 -4.98 -15.26 31.29
CA MET A 1 -3.72 -14.58 30.92
C MET A 1 -3.83 -14.13 29.47
N ALA A 2 -3.72 -12.83 29.23
CA ALA A 2 -3.94 -12.20 27.93
C ALA A 2 -2.68 -12.35 27.06
N PHE A 3 -2.80 -13.09 25.95
CA PHE A 3 -1.86 -12.97 24.85
C PHE A 3 -2.47 -11.99 23.85
N VAL A 4 -2.01 -10.74 23.89
CA VAL A 4 -2.26 -9.77 22.83
C VAL A 4 -1.59 -10.32 21.58
N ARG A 5 -2.34 -11.06 20.78
CA ARG A 5 -1.91 -11.53 19.47
C ARG A 5 -1.68 -10.29 18.62
N TYR A 6 -0.42 -10.06 18.25
CA TYR A 6 -0.06 -9.15 17.18
C TYR A 6 -1.04 -9.38 16.03
N ARG A 7 -1.73 -8.31 15.64
CA ARG A 7 -2.77 -8.23 14.63
C ARG A 7 -2.15 -8.64 13.29
N ALA A 8 -2.06 -9.96 13.09
CA ALA A 8 -1.55 -10.57 11.88
C ALA A 8 -2.41 -10.07 10.73
N LEU A 9 -1.78 -9.41 9.75
CA LEU A 9 -2.39 -9.23 8.45
C LEU A 9 -2.79 -10.63 7.93
N PRO A 10 -4.01 -10.81 7.42
CA PRO A 10 -4.49 -12.13 7.04
C PRO A 10 -3.59 -12.73 5.97
N GLN A 11 -3.30 -14.01 6.16
CA GLN A 11 -2.68 -14.85 5.14
C GLN A 11 -3.71 -15.08 4.03
N GLY A 12 -3.50 -14.48 2.86
CA GLY A 12 -4.42 -14.58 1.72
C GLY A 12 -4.28 -13.39 0.77
N GLU A 13 -4.98 -13.42 -0.37
CA GLU A 13 -5.10 -12.26 -1.26
C GLU A 13 -5.47 -11.02 -0.43
N VAL A 14 -4.53 -10.09 -0.26
CA VAL A 14 -4.81 -8.81 0.38
C VAL A 14 -5.98 -8.20 -0.37
N THR A 15 -7.07 -7.85 0.29
CA THR A 15 -8.21 -7.23 -0.40
C THR A 15 -7.94 -5.74 -0.59
N VAL A 16 -8.67 -5.10 -1.50
CA VAL A 16 -8.59 -3.64 -1.71
C VAL A 16 -8.89 -2.90 -0.40
N GLU A 17 -9.81 -3.41 0.41
CA GLU A 17 -10.18 -2.84 1.71
C GLU A 17 -9.04 -2.89 2.72
N GLU A 18 -8.31 -4.00 2.78
CA GLU A 18 -7.14 -4.11 3.67
C GLU A 18 -5.97 -3.26 3.20
N PHE A 19 -5.75 -3.20 1.89
CA PHE A 19 -4.77 -2.31 1.31
C PHE A 19 -5.11 -0.85 1.61
N ARG A 20 -6.40 -0.48 1.55
CA ARG A 20 -6.90 0.84 1.94
C ARG A 20 -6.69 1.11 3.42
N ALA A 21 -7.01 0.15 4.29
CA ALA A 21 -6.80 0.28 5.74
C ALA A 21 -5.31 0.40 6.09
N TRP A 22 -4.44 -0.28 5.36
CA TRP A 22 -2.99 -0.15 5.47
C TRP A 22 -2.52 1.23 5.01
N LEU A 23 -2.97 1.70 3.84
CA LEU A 23 -2.67 3.03 3.32
C LEU A 23 -3.13 4.14 4.26
N ALA A 24 -4.30 3.99 4.88
CA ALA A 24 -4.84 4.94 5.86
C ALA A 24 -3.97 5.10 7.12
N GLN A 25 -3.04 4.17 7.39
CA GLN A 25 -2.06 4.34 8.48
C GLN A 25 -0.91 5.29 8.09
N PHE A 26 -0.69 5.50 6.79
CA PHE A 26 0.33 6.41 6.26
C PHE A 26 -0.23 7.78 5.86
N ASP A 27 -1.56 7.87 5.68
CA ASP A 27 -2.30 9.12 5.58
C ASP A 27 -2.09 9.94 6.87
N THR A 28 -1.12 10.86 6.81
CA THR A 28 -0.68 11.64 7.97
C THR A 28 -1.51 12.90 8.11
N ASN A 29 -1.96 13.45 6.98
CA ASN A 29 -2.79 14.66 6.95
C ASN A 29 -4.28 14.35 7.18
N ARG A 30 -4.67 13.06 7.19
CA ARG A 30 -6.04 12.55 7.37
C ARG A 30 -7.02 13.16 6.38
N ASP A 31 -6.55 13.47 5.17
CA ASP A 31 -7.40 13.99 4.12
C ASP A 31 -8.20 12.88 3.42
N GLY A 32 -7.95 11.61 3.77
CA GLY A 32 -8.61 10.44 3.19
C GLY A 32 -8.10 10.11 1.79
N ARG A 33 -6.99 10.72 1.37
CA ARG A 33 -6.33 10.53 0.09
C ARG A 33 -4.88 10.14 0.35
N ILE A 34 -4.25 9.51 -0.63
CA ILE A 34 -2.85 9.13 -0.53
C ILE A 34 -2.04 9.93 -1.52
N SER A 35 -1.22 10.84 -1.00
CA SER A 35 -0.27 11.61 -1.77
C SER A 35 0.94 10.75 -2.18
N LYS A 36 1.68 11.18 -3.23
CA LYS A 36 2.93 10.51 -3.63
C LYS A 36 3.93 10.35 -2.49
N GLU A 37 4.03 11.35 -1.64
CA GLU A 37 4.96 11.39 -0.51
C GLU A 37 4.55 10.38 0.57
N GLU A 38 3.26 10.27 0.85
CA GLU A 38 2.70 9.31 1.81
C GLU A 38 2.85 7.89 1.30
N LEU A 39 2.55 7.65 0.01
CA LEU A 39 2.79 6.36 -0.61
C LEU A 39 4.28 6.00 -0.60
N GLN A 40 5.16 6.95 -0.87
CA GLN A 40 6.60 6.72 -0.80
C GLN A 40 7.03 6.33 0.62
N ASN A 41 6.48 6.99 1.64
CA ASN A 41 6.76 6.64 3.03
C ASN A 41 6.24 5.24 3.37
N ALA A 42 5.05 4.89 2.88
CA ALA A 42 4.46 3.56 3.02
C ALA A 42 5.33 2.47 2.40
N LEU A 43 5.80 2.69 1.17
CA LEU A 43 6.72 1.76 0.49
C LEU A 43 8.08 1.67 1.17
N ARG A 44 8.58 2.79 1.72
CA ARG A 44 9.82 2.81 2.50
C ARG A 44 9.67 2.00 3.79
N SER A 45 8.51 2.05 4.43
CA SER A 45 8.20 1.24 5.61
C SER A 45 8.12 -0.26 5.31
N LEU A 46 7.86 -0.64 4.05
CA LEU A 46 7.90 -2.02 3.57
C LEU A 46 9.30 -2.47 3.10
N ASP A 47 10.34 -1.67 3.36
CA ASP A 47 11.72 -1.90 2.93
C ASP A 47 11.84 -2.14 1.41
N VAL A 48 10.97 -1.48 0.63
CA VAL A 48 10.96 -1.64 -0.82
C VAL A 48 12.10 -0.83 -1.45
N TRP A 49 12.99 -1.53 -2.15
CA TRP A 49 14.02 -0.89 -2.96
C TRP A 49 13.38 -0.02 -4.05
N PHE A 50 13.89 1.21 -4.21
CA PHE A 50 13.35 2.24 -5.11
C PHE A 50 11.92 2.68 -4.75
N ALA A 51 11.57 2.75 -3.46
CA ALA A 51 10.28 3.23 -2.96
C ALA A 51 9.80 4.52 -3.65
N TRP A 52 10.66 5.54 -3.79
CA TRP A 52 10.36 6.77 -4.52
C TRP A 52 9.91 6.53 -5.97
N TRP A 53 10.67 5.75 -6.73
CA TRP A 53 10.38 5.49 -8.14
C TRP A 53 9.10 4.67 -8.29
N LYS A 54 8.91 3.65 -7.43
CA LYS A 54 7.71 2.81 -7.44
C LYS A 54 6.47 3.56 -6.96
N ALA A 55 6.56 4.43 -5.95
CA ALA A 55 5.45 5.29 -5.53
C ALA A 55 5.05 6.23 -6.67
N ARG A 56 6.03 6.88 -7.31
CA ARG A 56 5.76 7.79 -8.43
C ARG A 56 5.09 7.09 -9.60
N ARG A 57 5.50 5.86 -9.92
CA ARG A 57 4.90 5.03 -10.98
C ARG A 57 3.52 4.49 -10.56
N GLY A 58 3.37 4.08 -9.31
CA GLY A 58 2.10 3.57 -8.75
C GLY A 58 1.03 4.65 -8.74
N VAL A 59 1.31 5.82 -8.17
CA VAL A 59 0.39 6.97 -8.24
C VAL A 59 0.07 7.27 -9.69
N ARG A 60 1.07 7.43 -10.57
CA ARG A 60 0.81 7.77 -11.99
C ARG A 60 -0.04 6.72 -12.73
N ALA A 61 0.01 5.46 -12.31
CA ALA A 61 -0.81 4.39 -12.90
C ALA A 61 -2.23 4.35 -12.33
N ALA A 62 -2.42 4.80 -11.08
CA ALA A 62 -3.70 4.82 -10.39
C ALA A 62 -4.50 6.11 -10.64
N ASP A 63 -3.79 7.24 -10.59
CA ASP A 63 -4.20 8.63 -10.78
C ASP A 63 -4.78 8.84 -12.18
N ALA A 64 -6.09 8.68 -12.30
CA ALA A 64 -6.81 8.88 -13.56
C ALA A 64 -7.34 10.32 -13.69
N ASN A 65 -7.62 10.96 -12.55
CA ASN A 65 -8.04 12.35 -12.48
C ASN A 65 -6.86 13.34 -12.68
N ARG A 66 -5.61 12.85 -12.65
CA ARG A 66 -4.35 13.61 -12.76
C ARG A 66 -4.18 14.64 -11.65
N ASP A 67 -4.76 14.40 -10.48
CA ASP A 67 -4.66 15.28 -9.33
C ASP A 67 -3.35 15.05 -8.54
N GLY A 68 -2.60 14.00 -8.90
CA GLY A 68 -1.34 13.62 -8.29
C GLY A 68 -1.46 12.88 -6.96
N ARG A 69 -2.68 12.50 -6.58
CA ARG A 69 -3.04 11.73 -5.40
C ARG A 69 -3.77 10.45 -5.84
N VAL A 70 -4.07 9.60 -4.87
CA VAL A 70 -4.89 8.41 -5.07
C VAL A 70 -6.08 8.54 -4.13
N ASP A 71 -7.26 8.73 -4.72
CA ASP A 71 -8.51 8.90 -4.00
C ASP A 71 -9.63 8.02 -4.57
N GLY A 72 -10.56 7.65 -3.69
CA GLY A 72 -11.66 6.76 -4.05
C GLY A 72 -11.27 5.29 -4.25
N ASP A 73 -12.28 4.44 -4.40
CA ASP A 73 -12.11 2.99 -4.44
C ASP A 73 -11.46 2.52 -5.76
N ASP A 74 -11.80 3.15 -6.88
CA ASP A 74 -11.24 2.86 -8.20
C ASP A 74 -9.73 3.10 -8.29
N GLU A 75 -9.24 4.23 -7.79
CA GLU A 75 -7.81 4.55 -7.87
C GLU A 75 -7.00 3.71 -6.87
N VAL A 76 -7.54 3.47 -5.68
CA VAL A 76 -6.96 2.55 -4.71
C VAL A 76 -6.88 1.13 -5.27
N GLY A 77 -7.90 0.66 -5.97
CA GLY A 77 -7.91 -0.63 -6.66
C GLY A 77 -6.85 -0.72 -7.76
N ARG A 78 -6.65 0.33 -8.56
CA ARG A 78 -5.57 0.39 -9.57
C ARG A 78 -4.19 0.38 -8.93
N LEU A 79 -4.02 1.13 -7.84
CA LEU A 79 -2.77 1.14 -7.09
C LEU A 79 -2.48 -0.23 -6.49
N PHE A 80 -3.52 -0.91 -5.98
CA PHE A 80 -3.44 -2.27 -5.46
C PHE A 80 -2.99 -3.26 -6.54
N ALA A 81 -3.62 -3.24 -7.72
CA ALA A 81 -3.22 -4.07 -8.85
C ALA A 81 -1.78 -3.78 -9.30
N TYR A 82 -1.36 -2.50 -9.29
CA TYR A 82 0.02 -2.12 -9.57
C TYR A 82 0.99 -2.68 -8.52
N ALA A 83 0.59 -2.67 -7.24
CA ALA A 83 1.39 -3.18 -6.15
C ALA A 83 1.55 -4.70 -6.21
N GLN A 84 0.47 -5.44 -6.45
CA GLN A 84 0.56 -6.90 -6.64
C GLN A 84 1.52 -7.27 -7.77
N ARG A 85 1.49 -6.52 -8.89
CA ARG A 85 2.31 -6.83 -10.08
C ARG A 85 3.76 -6.36 -9.99
N ASN A 86 4.04 -5.20 -9.40
CA ASN A 86 5.36 -4.54 -9.45
C ASN A 86 6.07 -4.48 -8.09
N LEU A 87 5.33 -4.59 -6.99
CA LEU A 87 5.94 -4.52 -5.68
C LEU A 87 6.47 -5.87 -5.22
N HIS A 88 6.02 -7.01 -5.79
CA HIS A 88 6.40 -8.37 -5.36
C HIS A 88 6.64 -8.35 -3.85
N VAL A 89 5.68 -7.76 -3.11
CA VAL A 89 5.80 -7.67 -1.66
C VAL A 89 5.98 -9.11 -1.24
N LYS A 90 7.11 -9.42 -0.59
CA LYS A 90 7.44 -10.76 -0.11
C LYS A 90 6.40 -11.18 0.94
N ILE A 91 5.18 -11.49 0.51
CA ILE A 91 4.17 -12.17 1.29
C ILE A 91 4.56 -13.66 1.43
N THR A 92 5.61 -14.11 0.70
CA THR A 92 6.03 -15.52 0.62
C THR A 92 7.38 -15.84 1.26
N GLN A 93 7.98 -14.99 2.09
CA GLN A 93 9.31 -15.27 2.66
C GLN A 93 9.38 -15.16 4.18
N LEU A 94 8.48 -15.83 4.90
CA LEU A 94 8.75 -16.33 6.27
C LEU A 94 8.02 -17.68 6.50
N GLY A 95 8.08 -18.56 5.51
CA GLY A 95 7.47 -19.90 5.55
C GLY A 95 8.44 -21.05 5.28
N TYR A 96 9.74 -20.79 5.16
CA TYR A 96 10.77 -21.83 5.04
C TYR A 96 12.05 -21.33 5.71
N TYR A 97 12.18 -21.64 7.00
CA TYR A 97 13.33 -22.19 7.75
C TYR A 97 13.07 -21.98 9.25
#